data_AF-G2GIQ3-F1
#
_entry.id   AF-G2GIQ3-F1
#
_cell.length_a   1.000
_cell.length_b   1.000
_cell.length_c   1.000
_cell.angle_alpha   90.00
_cell.angle_beta   90.00
_cell.angle_gamma   90.00
#
_symmetry.space_group_name_H-M   'P 1'
#
loop_
_entity.id
_entity.type
_entity.pdbx_description
1 polymer ?
#
loop_
_entity_poly.entity_id
_entity_poly.type
_entity_poly.pdbx_seq_one_letter_code
_entity_poly.pdbx_strand_id
1 'polypeptide(L)'
;MPTPHPPRPPYPPPSGVAEESDEGLAARLRGRADGGAAPSVALLMARHWPSARAYAVICLASRAGVADMVTAAAFHQVLDRLALGEPAAALRPLLLVAVRDTVRQWSAEERISGVLPDLVKPAGGRGMRTAKSMTPENRKLAGRSFQALPGHARCLLWHTEVEAEPLGVPAGLLGMDTATAAAAREQARDAFREGCVHAHRELAPTKDCRFHNRLLDIPMRRGGALLPDVRDHLAECRYCRQAAEQLSHFESGLGGLLAEAVLGWGARRYLDTRPGRAQGPVQRGRGAHRHGAPRRRLLARLPVPVRGLPAGARSRSLLTGVGIASAGLIAILLAAGLLSDDDGVAPAASATVGGTGTALPPAVSSPPPGTAGLPDVPRPTRLRNADAGLCLEIRGEPKRGAGTGLAACSADAAQQWSYEKDGLLRSAADTGLCLDSRADAGVVILGSCAGERAPRADDVRYDLTVRGELLPRWDERLALAATTADAGADIVVKVRDRSDGQRWVTDPAGPASTGSRSSAESRRPDTRTVRDTGENA
;
A
#
# COMPACT_ATOMS: atom_id res chain seq x y z
N MET A 1 20.21 34.16 28.52
CA MET A 1 18.83 33.70 28.24
C MET A 1 18.90 32.25 27.78
N PRO A 2 18.38 31.28 28.55
CA PRO A 2 18.42 29.88 28.16
C PRO A 2 17.43 29.63 27.01
N THR A 3 17.91 29.00 25.95
CA THR A 3 17.12 28.65 24.76
C THR A 3 16.01 27.64 25.12
N PRO A 4 14.75 27.84 24.69
CA PRO A 4 13.61 26.96 25.04
C PRO A 4 13.55 25.68 24.18
N HIS A 5 14.69 25.19 23.72
CA HIS A 5 14.77 23.98 22.90
C HIS A 5 15.49 22.89 23.69
N PRO A 6 14.80 21.78 24.04
CA PRO A 6 15.53 20.63 24.55
C PRO A 6 16.50 20.15 23.45
N PRO A 7 17.75 19.80 23.81
CA PRO A 7 18.69 19.25 22.86
C PRO A 7 18.11 17.97 22.26
N ARG A 8 18.26 17.80 20.94
CA ARG A 8 17.99 16.50 20.32
C ARG A 8 18.90 15.46 20.98
N PRO A 9 18.39 14.30 21.41
CA PRO A 9 19.27 13.22 21.83
C PRO A 9 20.25 12.93 20.67
N PRO A 10 21.57 12.93 20.93
CA PRO A 10 22.60 12.80 19.90
C PRO A 10 22.63 11.41 19.23
N TYR A 11 21.86 10.45 19.76
CA TYR A 11 21.78 9.08 19.26
C TYR A 11 20.31 8.64 19.11
N PRO A 12 19.99 7.83 18.08
CA PRO A 12 18.73 7.12 18.05
C PRO A 12 18.62 6.22 19.29
N PRO A 13 17.39 5.92 19.76
CA PRO A 13 17.20 4.95 20.84
C PRO A 13 17.92 3.64 20.51
N PRO A 14 18.44 2.91 21.52
CA PRO A 14 19.06 1.61 21.30
C PRO A 14 18.12 0.73 20.47
N SER A 15 18.64 0.23 19.36
CA SER A 15 17.89 -0.54 18.38
C SER A 15 17.24 -1.78 19.03
N GLY A 16 15.93 -1.95 18.83
CA GLY A 16 15.23 -3.21 19.12
C GLY A 16 14.33 -3.24 20.36
N VAL A 17 14.24 -2.17 21.16
CA VAL A 17 13.21 -2.07 22.21
C VAL A 17 11.92 -1.53 21.62
N ALA A 18 10.97 -2.42 21.30
CA ALA A 18 9.64 -2.08 20.79
C ALA A 18 8.90 -1.04 21.66
N GLU A 19 9.22 -1.01 22.95
CA GLU A 19 8.71 -0.06 23.95
C GLU A 19 9.11 1.41 23.74
N GLU A 20 10.19 1.69 23.02
CA GLU A 20 10.62 3.05 22.70
C GLU A 20 10.16 3.52 21.31
N SER A 21 9.53 2.63 20.53
CA SER A 21 8.93 2.97 19.24
C SER A 21 7.77 3.97 19.39
N ASP A 22 7.38 4.67 18.33
CA ASP A 22 6.25 5.59 18.40
C ASP A 22 4.93 4.86 18.73
N GLU A 23 4.78 3.61 18.27
CA GLU A 23 3.64 2.75 18.63
C GLU A 23 3.68 2.35 20.11
N GLY A 24 4.86 1.99 20.63
CA GLY A 24 5.05 1.68 22.04
C GLY A 24 4.75 2.88 22.95
N LEU A 25 5.20 4.08 22.58
CA LEU A 25 4.88 5.32 23.29
C LEU A 25 3.38 5.64 23.25
N ALA A 26 2.75 5.46 22.08
CA ALA A 26 1.32 5.71 21.89
C ALA A 26 0.43 4.72 22.63
N ALA A 27 0.83 3.45 22.72
CA ALA A 27 0.10 2.43 23.48
C ALA A 27 -0.04 2.84 24.96
N ARG A 28 0.98 3.49 25.55
CA ARG A 28 0.91 4.02 26.93
C ARG A 28 -0.09 5.17 27.11
N LEU A 29 -0.55 5.80 26.03
CA LEU A 29 -1.59 6.85 26.08
C LEU A 29 -3.00 6.26 26.21
N ARG A 30 -3.20 4.98 25.86
CA ARG A 30 -4.51 4.31 25.87
C ARG A 30 -4.91 3.79 27.25
N GLY A 31 -3.94 3.63 28.16
CA GLY A 31 -4.15 3.12 29.52
C GLY A 31 -4.64 4.20 30.49
N ARG A 32 -5.45 3.80 31.49
CA ARG A 32 -5.93 4.71 32.55
C ARG A 32 -4.94 4.73 33.72
N ALA A 33 -4.54 5.94 34.11
CA ALA A 33 -3.97 6.33 35.42
C ALA A 33 -2.55 5.89 35.81
N ASP A 34 -1.71 5.35 34.92
CA ASP A 34 -0.28 5.21 35.21
C ASP A 34 0.49 6.46 34.76
N GLY A 35 1.36 6.99 35.61
CA GLY A 35 2.16 8.21 35.39
C GLY A 35 3.10 8.21 34.18
N GLY A 36 3.01 7.21 33.29
CA GLY A 36 3.79 7.06 32.06
C GLY A 36 3.27 7.85 30.85
N ALA A 37 2.03 8.38 30.88
CA ALA A 37 1.48 9.15 29.77
C ALA A 37 2.25 10.45 29.51
N ALA A 38 2.58 11.21 30.57
CA ALA A 38 3.29 12.48 30.43
C ALA A 38 4.72 12.32 29.86
N PRO A 39 5.55 11.36 30.34
CA PRO A 39 6.83 11.04 29.70
C PRO A 39 6.69 10.61 28.23
N SER A 40 5.71 9.77 27.89
CA SER A 40 5.47 9.36 26.49
C SER A 40 5.11 10.54 25.59
N VAL A 41 4.22 11.43 26.04
CA VAL A 41 3.86 12.66 25.31
C VAL A 41 5.10 13.53 25.10
N ALA A 42 5.91 13.73 26.15
CA ALA A 42 7.13 14.53 26.04
C ALA A 42 8.12 13.97 25.00
N LEU A 43 8.30 12.64 24.95
CA LEU A 43 9.14 11.98 23.96
C LEU A 43 8.60 12.11 22.53
N LEU A 44 7.30 11.89 22.33
CA LEU A 44 6.64 12.06 21.02
C LEU A 44 6.76 13.50 20.53
N MET A 45 6.53 14.48 21.41
CA MET A 45 6.71 15.89 21.11
C MET A 45 8.17 16.20 20.78
N ALA A 46 9.14 15.77 21.58
CA ALA A 46 10.56 16.03 21.33
C ALA A 46 11.00 15.51 19.94
N ARG A 47 10.50 14.34 19.51
CA ARG A 47 10.83 13.73 18.22
C ARG A 47 10.22 14.47 17.03
N HIS A 48 8.98 14.92 17.13
CA HIS A 48 8.22 15.39 15.96
C HIS A 48 7.96 16.89 15.93
N TRP A 49 8.10 17.58 17.07
CA TRP A 49 7.84 19.02 17.20
C TRP A 49 8.65 19.88 16.24
N PRO A 50 9.98 19.68 16.06
CA PRO A 50 10.76 20.55 15.19
C PRO A 50 10.25 20.55 13.73
N SER A 51 9.81 19.39 13.23
CA SER A 51 9.28 19.26 11.87
C SER A 51 7.89 19.88 11.75
N ALA A 52 6.99 19.57 12.69
CA ALA A 52 5.64 20.15 12.73
C ALA A 52 5.67 21.69 12.82
N ARG A 53 6.51 22.23 13.71
CA ARG A 53 6.72 23.66 13.88
C ARG A 53 7.30 24.32 12.65
N ALA A 54 8.32 23.72 12.03
CA ALA A 54 8.92 24.24 10.79
C ALA A 54 7.86 24.36 9.68
N TYR A 55 6.94 23.40 9.61
CA TYR A 55 5.85 23.44 8.65
C TYR A 55 4.74 24.43 9.03
N ALA A 56 4.44 24.61 10.32
CA ALA A 56 3.52 25.65 10.80
C ALA A 56 4.01 27.05 10.38
N VAL A 57 5.32 27.32 10.50
CA VAL A 57 5.95 28.57 10.03
C VAL A 57 5.73 28.78 8.52
N ILE A 58 5.82 27.72 7.73
CA ILE A 58 5.58 27.77 6.27
C ILE A 58 4.10 28.01 5.97
N CYS A 59 3.21 27.33 6.69
CA CYS A 59 1.76 27.45 6.53
C CYS A 59 1.24 28.85 6.92
N LEU A 60 1.83 29.48 7.93
CA LEU A 60 1.46 30.82 8.39
C LEU A 60 2.22 31.94 7.66
N ALA A 61 3.31 31.62 6.96
CA ALA A 61 4.28 32.62 6.48
C ALA A 61 4.71 33.58 7.62
N SER A 62 4.92 33.03 8.82
CA SER A 62 5.27 33.77 10.04
C SER A 62 6.10 32.91 10.98
N ARG A 63 7.04 33.53 11.70
CA ARG A 63 7.83 32.89 12.77
C ARG A 63 7.31 33.24 14.17
N ALA A 64 6.16 33.93 14.27
CA ALA A 64 5.58 34.34 15.54
C ALA A 64 5.07 33.16 16.37
N GLY A 65 4.70 33.43 17.63
CA GLY A 65 4.16 32.43 18.57
C GLY A 65 2.89 31.71 18.07
N VAL A 66 2.20 32.24 17.06
CA VAL A 66 1.08 31.55 16.40
C VAL A 66 1.49 30.20 15.80
N ALA A 67 2.73 30.07 15.31
CA ALA A 67 3.25 28.79 14.83
C ALA A 67 3.35 27.74 15.93
N ASP A 68 3.75 28.14 17.14
CA ASP A 68 3.81 27.27 18.31
C ASP A 68 2.39 26.87 18.77
N MET A 69 1.44 27.81 18.78
CA MET A 69 0.03 27.52 19.11
C MET A 69 -0.61 26.52 18.15
N VAL A 70 -0.44 26.71 16.84
CA VAL A 70 -0.94 25.78 15.81
C VAL A 70 -0.28 24.42 15.94
N THR A 71 1.03 24.39 16.20
CA THR A 71 1.77 23.13 16.38
C THR A 71 1.23 22.38 17.59
N ALA A 72 1.06 23.06 18.74
CA ALA A 72 0.48 22.47 19.94
C ALA A 72 -0.93 21.94 19.69
N ALA A 73 -1.79 22.71 19.02
CA ALA A 73 -3.16 22.29 18.69
C ALA A 73 -3.17 21.03 17.79
N ALA A 74 -2.29 20.95 16.79
CA ALA A 74 -2.15 19.77 15.94
C ALA A 74 -1.65 18.54 16.73
N PHE A 75 -0.71 18.74 17.68
CA PHE A 75 -0.27 17.67 18.57
C PHE A 75 -1.40 17.17 19.47
N HIS A 76 -2.16 18.08 20.08
CA HIS A 76 -3.33 17.70 20.90
C HIS A 76 -4.30 16.83 20.09
N GLN A 77 -4.72 17.27 18.89
CA GLN A 77 -5.64 16.50 18.04
C GLN A 77 -5.10 15.12 17.64
N VAL A 78 -3.79 14.99 17.40
CA VAL A 78 -3.18 13.70 17.05
C VAL A 78 -3.06 12.81 18.29
N LEU A 79 -2.57 13.33 19.42
CA LEU A 79 -2.42 12.58 20.66
C LEU A 79 -3.76 12.09 21.20
N ASP A 80 -4.83 12.89 21.10
CA ASP A 80 -6.18 12.47 21.49
C ASP A 80 -6.64 11.26 20.66
N ARG A 81 -6.38 11.26 19.34
CA ARG A 81 -6.69 10.10 18.48
C ARG A 81 -5.87 8.87 18.83
N LEU A 82 -4.60 9.03 19.19
CA LEU A 82 -3.77 7.92 19.66
C LEU A 82 -4.28 7.34 20.99
N ALA A 83 -4.71 8.21 21.92
CA ALA A 83 -5.33 7.80 23.17
C ALA A 83 -6.64 7.04 22.95
N LEU A 84 -7.38 7.36 21.88
CA LEU A 84 -8.57 6.62 21.42
C LEU A 84 -8.26 5.32 20.67
N GLY A 85 -6.98 4.96 20.50
CA GLY A 85 -6.58 3.68 19.90
C GLY A 85 -6.13 3.75 18.44
N GLU A 86 -6.03 4.93 17.82
CA GLU A 86 -5.41 5.02 16.49
C GLU A 86 -3.93 4.58 16.54
N PRO A 87 -3.43 3.89 15.49
CA PRO A 87 -2.03 3.50 15.41
C PRO A 87 -1.13 4.72 15.21
N ALA A 88 0.02 4.74 15.87
CA ALA A 88 1.04 5.78 15.77
C ALA A 88 2.04 5.54 14.65
N ALA A 89 1.64 4.80 13.62
CA ALA A 89 2.50 4.55 12.47
C ALA A 89 2.52 5.78 11.54
N ALA A 90 3.72 6.27 11.21
CA ALA A 90 3.94 7.47 10.39
C ALA A 90 3.37 8.76 10.99
N LEU A 91 3.64 9.04 12.27
CA LEU A 91 3.17 10.25 12.96
C LEU A 91 3.59 11.55 12.28
N ARG A 92 4.80 11.62 11.71
CA ARG A 92 5.32 12.87 11.14
C ARG A 92 4.45 13.43 10.01
N PRO A 93 4.13 12.69 8.93
CA PRO A 93 3.22 13.18 7.91
C PRO A 93 1.82 13.49 8.48
N LEU A 94 1.33 12.72 9.45
CA LEU A 94 0.03 12.98 10.10
C LEU A 94 0.01 14.32 10.83
N LEU A 95 1.04 14.62 11.63
CA LEU A 95 1.19 15.88 12.35
C LEU A 95 1.32 17.06 11.40
N LEU A 96 2.07 16.91 10.30
CA LEU A 96 2.21 17.97 9.30
C LEU A 96 0.87 18.27 8.62
N VAL A 97 0.11 17.23 8.26
CA VAL A 97 -1.25 17.39 7.72
C VAL A 97 -2.17 18.06 8.75
N ALA A 98 -2.14 17.63 10.01
CA ALA A 98 -2.92 18.24 11.09
C ALA A 98 -2.58 19.73 11.30
N VAL A 99 -1.30 20.12 11.19
CA VAL A 99 -0.86 21.52 11.21
C VAL A 99 -1.50 22.31 10.07
N ARG A 100 -1.40 21.82 8.82
CA ARG A 100 -2.00 22.50 7.65
C ARG A 100 -3.50 22.66 7.82
N ASP A 101 -4.18 21.60 8.25
CA ASP A 101 -5.63 21.58 8.37
C ASP A 101 -6.10 22.48 9.53
N THR A 102 -5.34 22.54 10.64
CA THR A 102 -5.56 23.50 11.74
C THR A 102 -5.41 24.94 11.26
N VAL A 103 -4.35 25.29 10.52
CA VAL A 103 -4.20 26.65 9.98
C VAL A 103 -5.35 26.98 9.04
N ARG A 104 -5.76 26.04 8.17
CA ARG A 104 -6.88 26.24 7.25
C ARG A 104 -8.17 26.50 8.02
N GLN A 105 -8.48 25.69 9.04
CA GLN A 105 -9.66 25.83 9.88
C GLN A 105 -9.68 27.15 10.66
N TRP A 106 -8.61 27.46 11.39
CA TRP A 106 -8.49 28.70 12.16
C TRP A 106 -8.51 29.93 11.27
N SER A 107 -7.92 29.83 10.07
CA SER A 107 -8.02 30.89 9.10
C SER A 107 -9.47 31.07 8.66
N ALA A 108 -10.27 30.02 8.47
CA ALA A 108 -11.66 30.15 8.03
C ALA A 108 -12.58 30.76 9.12
N GLU A 109 -12.24 30.59 10.39
CA GLU A 109 -13.00 31.10 11.54
C GLU A 109 -12.72 32.60 11.77
N GLU A 110 -13.75 33.44 11.60
CA GLU A 110 -13.61 34.90 11.64
C GLU A 110 -13.14 35.40 13.01
N ARG A 111 -13.68 34.86 14.10
CA ARG A 111 -13.29 35.24 15.47
C ARG A 111 -11.82 34.92 15.76
N ILE A 112 -11.34 33.75 15.33
CA ILE A 112 -9.94 33.34 15.56
C ILE A 112 -9.00 34.17 14.68
N SER A 113 -9.34 34.33 13.39
CA SER A 113 -8.52 35.10 12.46
C SER A 113 -8.48 36.61 12.77
N GLY A 114 -9.50 37.15 13.45
CA GLY A 114 -9.50 38.53 13.96
C GLY A 114 -8.49 38.79 15.08
N VAL A 115 -8.24 37.80 15.96
CA VAL A 115 -7.27 37.93 17.06
C VAL A 115 -5.86 37.41 16.71
N LEU A 116 -5.73 36.64 15.62
CA LEU A 116 -4.46 36.09 15.13
C LEU A 116 -4.17 36.56 13.69
N PRO A 117 -3.58 37.75 13.49
CA PRO A 117 -3.42 38.35 12.15
C PRO A 117 -2.49 37.57 11.21
N ASP A 118 -1.63 36.68 11.74
CA ASP A 118 -0.82 35.79 10.92
C ASP A 118 -1.64 34.80 10.08
N LEU A 119 -2.88 34.48 10.50
CA LEU A 119 -3.77 33.57 9.78
C LEU A 119 -4.32 34.18 8.48
N VAL A 120 -4.35 35.51 8.36
CA VAL A 120 -4.93 36.18 7.18
C VAL A 120 -3.89 36.55 6.12
N LYS A 121 -2.63 36.13 6.29
CA LYS A 121 -1.57 36.35 5.29
C LYS A 121 -1.89 35.63 3.97
N PRO A 122 -1.84 36.32 2.81
CA PRO A 122 -2.12 35.70 1.50
C PRO A 122 -1.22 34.50 1.18
N ALA A 123 0.07 34.57 1.54
CA ALA A 123 1.05 33.50 1.35
C ALA A 123 0.94 32.35 2.38
N GLY A 124 -0.07 32.38 3.24
CA GLY A 124 -0.32 31.42 4.31
C GLY A 124 -1.81 31.08 4.44
N GLY A 125 -2.38 31.29 5.64
CA GLY A 125 -3.74 30.85 5.98
C GLY A 125 -4.84 31.34 5.03
N ARG A 126 -4.82 32.61 4.62
CA ARG A 126 -5.81 33.14 3.65
C ARG A 126 -5.74 32.42 2.30
N GLY A 127 -4.53 32.14 1.80
CA GLY A 127 -4.34 31.38 0.57
C GLY A 127 -4.91 29.95 0.69
N MET A 128 -4.63 29.27 1.80
CA MET A 128 -5.16 27.93 2.07
C MET A 128 -6.68 27.90 2.23
N ARG A 129 -7.28 28.94 2.82
CA ARG A 129 -8.75 29.10 2.91
C ARG A 129 -9.39 29.12 1.53
N THR A 130 -8.79 29.84 0.58
CA THR A 130 -9.32 30.01 -0.79
C THR A 130 -9.05 28.83 -1.72
N ALA A 131 -8.15 27.92 -1.35
CA ALA A 131 -7.76 26.82 -2.20
C ALA A 131 -8.82 25.70 -2.21
N LYS A 132 -9.23 25.30 -3.42
CA LYS A 132 -10.24 24.25 -3.65
C LYS A 132 -9.76 22.86 -3.19
N SER A 133 -8.48 22.57 -3.38
CA SER A 133 -7.83 21.33 -2.94
C SER A 133 -6.43 21.65 -2.45
N MET A 134 -5.99 20.98 -1.39
CA MET A 134 -4.59 21.07 -0.93
C MET A 134 -3.67 20.25 -1.85
N THR A 135 -4.11 19.07 -2.27
CA THR A 135 -3.35 18.20 -3.17
C THR A 135 -3.60 18.58 -4.63
N PRO A 136 -2.55 18.87 -5.43
CA PRO A 136 -2.68 19.12 -6.86
C PRO A 136 -3.28 17.92 -7.63
N GLU A 137 -3.98 18.19 -8.73
CA GLU A 137 -4.59 17.11 -9.55
C GLU A 137 -3.57 16.08 -10.04
N ASN A 138 -2.39 16.54 -10.47
CA ASN A 138 -1.28 15.71 -10.93
C ASN A 138 -0.53 15.01 -9.79
N ARG A 139 -1.08 15.00 -8.58
CA ARG A 139 -0.53 14.30 -7.40
C ARG A 139 -1.54 13.37 -6.75
N LYS A 140 -2.77 13.27 -7.28
CA LYS A 140 -3.84 12.43 -6.72
C LYS A 140 -3.48 10.94 -6.72
N LEU A 141 -2.76 10.45 -7.73
CA LEU A 141 -2.36 9.03 -7.81
C LEU A 141 -1.36 8.69 -6.70
N ALA A 142 -0.30 9.49 -6.58
CA ALA A 142 0.67 9.38 -5.49
C ALA A 142 0.02 9.57 -4.11
N GLY A 143 -0.90 10.52 -3.96
CA GLY A 143 -1.62 10.75 -2.70
C GLY A 143 -2.43 9.54 -2.26
N ARG A 144 -3.23 8.97 -3.18
CA ARG A 144 -4.05 7.77 -2.91
C ARG A 144 -3.17 6.56 -2.63
N SER A 145 -2.12 6.35 -3.43
CA SER A 145 -1.17 5.25 -3.23
C SER A 145 -0.50 5.33 -1.86
N PHE A 146 -0.01 6.52 -1.48
CA PHE A 146 0.68 6.71 -0.20
C PHE A 146 -0.25 6.45 0.99
N GLN A 147 -1.51 6.89 0.90
CA GLN A 147 -2.51 6.65 1.96
C GLN A 147 -2.89 5.18 2.10
N ALA A 148 -2.88 4.41 1.01
CA ALA A 148 -3.19 2.97 1.01
C ALA A 148 -2.05 2.11 1.58
N LEU A 149 -0.83 2.65 1.71
CA LEU A 149 0.30 1.91 2.27
C LEU A 149 0.11 1.64 3.78
N PRO A 150 0.59 0.49 4.27
CA PRO A 150 0.73 0.24 5.70
C PRO A 150 1.53 1.35 6.40
N GLY A 151 1.22 1.60 7.67
CA GLY A 151 1.82 2.69 8.42
C GLY A 151 3.35 2.65 8.51
N HIS A 152 3.96 1.46 8.67
CA HIS A 152 5.43 1.32 8.67
C HIS A 152 6.05 1.71 7.33
N ALA A 153 5.42 1.36 6.21
CA ALA A 153 5.87 1.73 4.87
C ALA A 153 5.79 3.24 4.66
N ARG A 154 4.69 3.87 5.10
CA ARG A 154 4.55 5.34 5.10
C ARG A 154 5.64 6.02 5.94
N CYS A 155 5.97 5.46 7.11
CA CYS A 155 7.02 5.96 7.99
C CYS A 155 8.40 5.90 7.29
N LEU A 156 8.79 4.72 6.80
CA LEU A 156 10.07 4.52 6.10
C LEU A 156 10.22 5.47 4.91
N LEU A 157 9.20 5.54 4.04
CA LEU A 157 9.23 6.43 2.88
C LEU A 157 9.30 7.91 3.30
N TRP A 158 8.48 8.34 4.27
CA TRP A 158 8.48 9.74 4.68
C TRP A 158 9.83 10.18 5.24
N HIS A 159 10.40 9.40 6.16
CA HIS A 159 11.64 9.76 6.83
C HIS A 159 12.84 9.70 5.88
N THR A 160 12.92 8.69 5.02
CA THR A 160 14.06 8.55 4.09
C THR A 160 13.94 9.46 2.87
N GLU A 161 12.74 9.60 2.29
CA GLU A 161 12.54 10.36 1.06
C GLU A 161 12.15 11.81 1.33
N VAL A 162 11.31 12.14 2.31
CA VAL A 162 10.89 13.54 2.54
C VAL A 162 11.82 14.24 3.51
N GLU A 163 12.02 13.66 4.70
CA GLU A 163 12.89 14.25 5.74
C GLU A 163 14.39 14.15 5.41
N ALA A 164 14.76 13.24 4.51
CA ALA A 164 16.15 12.92 4.17
C ALA A 164 16.98 12.54 5.40
N GLU A 165 16.38 11.76 6.31
CA GLU A 165 17.02 11.22 7.49
C GLU A 165 17.70 9.88 7.19
N PRO A 166 18.77 9.52 7.92
CA PRO A 166 19.40 8.21 7.78
C PRO A 166 18.44 7.12 8.26
N LEU A 167 18.54 5.93 7.65
CA LEU A 167 17.60 4.82 7.85
C LEU A 167 17.48 4.37 9.32
N GLY A 168 18.51 4.58 10.15
CA GLY A 168 18.46 4.29 11.59
C GLY A 168 17.38 5.07 12.34
N VAL A 169 17.00 6.27 11.87
CA VAL A 169 15.94 7.06 12.50
C VAL A 169 14.57 6.38 12.36
N PRO A 170 14.04 6.10 11.15
CA PRO A 170 12.76 5.40 11.04
C PRO A 170 12.83 3.95 11.54
N ALA A 171 13.99 3.29 11.51
CA ALA A 171 14.15 1.98 12.13
C ALA A 171 13.87 2.03 13.65
N GLY A 172 14.49 2.97 14.37
CA GLY A 172 14.24 3.18 15.80
C GLY A 172 12.80 3.60 16.12
N LEU A 173 12.21 4.48 15.30
CA LEU A 173 10.80 4.88 15.47
C LEU A 173 9.82 3.71 15.30
N LEU A 174 10.17 2.71 14.51
CA LEU A 174 9.39 1.50 14.26
C LEU A 174 9.77 0.32 15.16
N GLY A 175 10.80 0.45 16.01
CA GLY A 175 11.33 -0.66 16.81
C GLY A 175 11.96 -1.77 15.98
N MET A 176 12.43 -1.47 14.76
CA MET A 176 13.07 -2.42 13.84
C MET A 176 14.58 -2.26 13.85
N ASP A 177 15.32 -3.32 13.52
CA ASP A 177 16.73 -3.19 13.17
C ASP A 177 16.88 -2.56 11.76
N THR A 178 18.08 -2.05 11.47
CA THR A 178 18.35 -1.33 10.22
C THR A 178 18.31 -2.22 8.98
N ALA A 179 18.62 -3.52 9.08
CA ALA A 179 18.60 -4.43 7.94
C ALA A 179 17.15 -4.75 7.54
N THR A 180 16.28 -5.04 8.52
CA THR A 180 14.83 -5.20 8.30
C THR A 180 14.23 -3.92 7.74
N ALA A 181 14.59 -2.75 8.29
CA ALA A 181 14.13 -1.46 7.78
C ALA A 181 14.57 -1.20 6.32
N ALA A 182 15.75 -1.66 5.93
CA ALA A 182 16.26 -1.52 4.56
C ALA A 182 15.42 -2.34 3.57
N ALA A 183 15.19 -3.63 3.88
CA ALA A 183 14.35 -4.50 3.07
C ALA A 183 12.91 -3.98 2.97
N ALA A 184 12.34 -3.55 4.11
CA ALA A 184 10.99 -2.99 4.16
C ALA A 184 10.86 -1.67 3.37
N ARG A 185 11.93 -0.85 3.32
CA ARG A 185 11.93 0.38 2.52
C ARG A 185 11.88 0.09 1.02
N GLU A 186 12.65 -0.88 0.53
CA GLU A 186 12.60 -1.26 -0.90
C GLU A 186 11.22 -1.83 -1.27
N GLN A 187 10.66 -2.70 -0.42
CA GLN A 187 9.28 -3.18 -0.58
C GLN A 187 8.26 -2.04 -0.56
N ALA A 188 8.44 -1.04 0.31
CA ALA A 188 7.56 0.12 0.36
C ALA A 188 7.65 0.98 -0.92
N ARG A 189 8.84 1.12 -1.52
CA ARG A 189 9.02 1.82 -2.80
C ARG A 189 8.30 1.11 -3.94
N ASP A 190 8.42 -0.22 -4.00
CA ASP A 190 7.70 -1.04 -4.99
C ASP A 190 6.19 -0.98 -4.80
N ALA A 191 5.70 -1.20 -3.58
CA ALA A 191 4.27 -1.13 -3.26
C ALA A 191 3.70 0.28 -3.54
N PHE A 192 4.46 1.34 -3.27
CA PHE A 192 4.03 2.70 -3.58
C PHE A 192 3.88 2.94 -5.10
N ARG A 193 4.78 2.36 -5.89
CA ARG A 193 4.71 2.42 -7.36
C ARG A 193 3.50 1.67 -7.88
N GLU A 194 3.33 0.43 -7.44
CA GLU A 194 2.19 -0.41 -7.80
C GLU A 194 0.86 0.25 -7.43
N GLY A 195 0.79 0.86 -6.24
CA GLY A 195 -0.39 1.63 -5.83
C GLY A 195 -0.67 2.84 -6.72
N CYS A 196 0.35 3.51 -7.29
CA CYS A 196 0.13 4.59 -8.26
C CYS A 196 -0.45 4.07 -9.58
N VAL A 197 0.04 2.92 -10.05
CA VAL A 197 -0.48 2.21 -11.24
C VAL A 197 -1.91 1.73 -10.99
N HIS A 198 -2.20 1.19 -9.81
CA HIS A 198 -3.53 0.78 -9.39
C HIS A 198 -4.50 1.97 -9.37
N ALA A 199 -4.14 3.04 -8.65
CA ALA A 199 -4.94 4.26 -8.58
C ALA A 199 -5.22 4.85 -9.97
N HIS A 200 -4.25 4.74 -10.89
CA HIS A 200 -4.46 5.17 -12.26
C HIS A 200 -5.59 4.39 -12.96
N ARG A 201 -5.61 3.06 -12.80
CA ARG A 201 -6.60 2.19 -13.44
C ARG A 201 -8.00 2.44 -12.89
N GLU A 202 -8.11 2.67 -11.59
CA GLU A 202 -9.39 2.98 -10.92
C GLU A 202 -9.95 4.35 -11.34
N LEU A 203 -9.10 5.37 -11.41
CA LEU A 203 -9.50 6.75 -11.71
C LEU A 203 -9.47 7.07 -13.21
N ALA A 204 -9.18 6.08 -14.06
CA ALA A 204 -9.06 6.27 -15.50
C ALA A 204 -10.37 6.77 -16.13
N PRO A 205 -10.35 7.90 -16.86
CA PRO A 205 -11.55 8.48 -17.45
C PRO A 205 -12.10 7.63 -18.60
N THR A 206 -11.25 6.86 -19.28
CA THR A 206 -11.62 6.02 -20.43
C THR A 206 -11.01 4.62 -20.34
N LYS A 207 -11.58 3.66 -21.09
CA LYS A 207 -11.02 2.31 -21.24
C LYS A 207 -9.62 2.34 -21.87
N ASP A 208 -9.38 3.26 -22.80
CA ASP A 208 -8.07 3.43 -23.44
C ASP A 208 -6.99 3.85 -22.43
N CYS A 209 -7.31 4.73 -21.49
CA CYS A 209 -6.37 5.09 -20.42
C CYS A 209 -5.98 3.86 -19.58
N ARG A 210 -6.93 2.98 -19.27
CA ARG A 210 -6.66 1.74 -18.53
C ARG A 210 -5.74 0.79 -19.31
N PHE A 211 -5.94 0.68 -20.61
CA PHE A 211 -5.10 -0.15 -21.49
C PHE A 211 -3.65 0.37 -21.53
N HIS A 212 -3.45 1.64 -21.87
CA HIS A 212 -2.11 2.22 -22.02
C HIS A 212 -1.31 2.23 -20.71
N ASN A 213 -1.97 2.33 -19.56
CA ASN A 213 -1.29 2.23 -18.26
C ASN A 213 -0.58 0.89 -18.04
N ARG A 214 -1.14 -0.22 -18.50
CA ARG A 214 -0.48 -1.53 -18.42
C ARG A 214 0.82 -1.56 -19.22
N LEU A 215 0.88 -0.80 -20.31
CA LEU A 215 2.04 -0.67 -21.19
C LEU A 215 3.04 0.39 -20.73
N LEU A 216 2.66 1.28 -19.79
CA LEU A 216 3.50 2.34 -19.26
C LEU A 216 4.44 1.85 -18.15
N ASP A 217 3.96 1.02 -17.23
CA ASP A 217 4.70 0.74 -15.99
C ASP A 217 6.00 -0.06 -16.23
N ILE A 218 5.95 -1.13 -17.03
CA ILE A 218 7.12 -2.02 -17.25
C ILE A 218 8.28 -1.26 -17.92
N PRO A 219 8.09 -0.53 -19.05
CA PRO A 219 9.18 0.24 -19.64
C PRO A 219 9.74 1.29 -18.69
N MET A 220 8.88 1.95 -17.92
CA MET A 220 9.30 2.95 -16.95
C MET A 220 10.09 2.36 -15.77
N ARG A 221 9.88 1.09 -15.42
CA ARG A 221 10.68 0.39 -14.40
C ARG A 221 12.07 0.03 -14.93
N ARG A 222 12.19 -0.27 -16.23
CA ARG A 222 13.45 -0.69 -16.87
C ARG A 222 14.25 0.47 -17.49
N GLY A 223 13.74 1.70 -17.43
CA GLY A 223 14.31 2.85 -18.14
C GLY A 223 14.28 2.70 -19.68
N GLY A 224 13.39 1.86 -20.19
CA GLY A 224 13.26 1.57 -21.63
C GLY A 224 12.47 2.62 -22.40
N ALA A 225 12.58 2.59 -23.72
CA ALA A 225 11.75 3.44 -24.58
C ALA A 225 10.28 3.01 -24.52
N LEU A 226 9.37 3.99 -24.48
CA LEU A 226 7.94 3.73 -24.60
C LEU A 226 7.58 3.27 -26.02
N LEU A 227 6.62 2.34 -26.10
CA LEU A 227 6.00 1.91 -27.36
C LEU A 227 5.39 3.12 -28.11
N PRO A 228 5.43 3.16 -29.45
CA PRO A 228 4.87 4.26 -30.24
C PRO A 228 3.45 4.66 -29.84
N ASP A 229 2.53 3.70 -29.78
CA ASP A 229 1.11 3.92 -29.43
C ASP A 229 0.93 4.56 -28.06
N VAL A 230 1.77 4.17 -27.09
CA VAL A 230 1.77 4.75 -25.74
C VAL A 230 2.23 6.21 -25.79
N ARG A 231 3.24 6.55 -26.59
CA ARG A 231 3.70 7.94 -26.75
C ARG A 231 2.62 8.79 -27.40
N ASP A 232 1.96 8.27 -28.42
CA ASP A 232 0.89 8.96 -29.13
C ASP A 232 -0.30 9.23 -28.19
N HIS A 233 -0.68 8.24 -27.36
CA HIS A 233 -1.69 8.46 -26.33
C HIS A 233 -1.26 9.49 -25.26
N LEU A 234 0.00 9.47 -24.82
CA LEU A 234 0.53 10.47 -23.88
C LEU A 234 0.55 11.88 -24.48
N ALA A 235 0.68 12.03 -25.80
CA ALA A 235 0.63 13.32 -26.48
C ALA A 235 -0.75 13.96 -26.36
N GLU A 236 -1.81 13.16 -26.48
CA GLU A 236 -3.21 13.63 -26.48
C GLU A 236 -3.87 13.61 -25.09
N CYS A 237 -3.49 12.68 -24.19
CA CYS A 237 -4.18 12.47 -22.92
C CYS A 237 -3.46 13.15 -21.73
N ARG A 238 -4.02 14.26 -21.20
CA ARG A 238 -3.51 14.95 -20.00
C ARG A 238 -3.38 14.02 -18.78
N TYR A 239 -4.35 13.14 -18.58
CA TYR A 239 -4.39 12.23 -17.43
C TYR A 239 -3.22 11.23 -17.45
N CYS A 240 -3.05 10.51 -18.56
CA CYS A 240 -1.95 9.56 -18.71
C CYS A 240 -0.57 10.25 -18.71
N ARG A 241 -0.48 11.48 -19.23
CA ARG A 241 0.74 12.30 -19.16
C ARG A 241 1.15 12.64 -17.72
N GLN A 242 0.18 13.01 -16.88
CA GLN A 242 0.42 13.25 -15.45
C GLN A 242 0.76 11.97 -14.69
N ALA A 243 0.21 10.83 -15.11
CA ALA A 243 0.56 9.53 -14.55
C ALA A 243 2.00 9.14 -14.87
N ALA A 244 2.40 9.28 -16.14
CA ALA A 244 3.78 9.05 -16.57
C ALA A 244 4.77 10.00 -15.89
N GLU A 245 4.41 11.28 -15.70
CA GLU A 245 5.28 12.20 -14.94
C GLU A 245 5.45 11.74 -13.48
N GLN A 246 4.37 11.33 -12.80
CA GLN A 246 4.46 10.79 -11.43
C GLN A 246 5.33 9.53 -11.34
N LEU A 247 5.11 8.56 -12.23
CA LEU A 247 5.89 7.31 -12.25
C LEU A 247 7.39 7.56 -12.54
N SER A 248 7.74 8.68 -13.18
CA SER A 248 9.14 9.02 -13.48
C SER A 248 9.93 9.46 -12.24
N HIS A 249 9.27 9.86 -11.14
CA HIS A 249 9.94 10.29 -9.90
C HIS A 249 10.49 9.14 -9.05
N PHE A 250 10.15 7.88 -9.37
CA PHE A 250 10.59 6.72 -8.59
C PHE A 250 12.09 6.46 -8.70
N GLU A 251 12.70 6.77 -9.86
CA GLU A 251 14.15 6.69 -10.05
C GLU A 251 14.88 7.86 -9.40
N SER A 252 14.26 9.05 -9.42
CA SER A 252 14.83 10.25 -8.81
C SER A 252 13.73 11.24 -8.49
N GLY A 253 13.77 11.86 -7.29
CA GLY A 253 12.81 12.90 -6.92
C GLY A 253 11.59 12.42 -6.14
N LEU A 254 11.57 11.17 -5.67
CA LEU A 254 10.46 10.59 -4.92
C LEU A 254 10.01 11.43 -3.71
N GLY A 255 10.95 12.04 -2.98
CA GLY A 255 10.64 12.96 -1.88
C GLY A 255 9.83 14.19 -2.30
N GLY A 256 10.10 14.72 -3.50
CA GLY A 256 9.33 15.80 -4.13
C GLY A 256 7.89 15.39 -4.37
N LEU A 257 7.73 14.25 -5.05
CA LEU A 257 6.42 13.66 -5.33
C LEU A 257 5.62 13.41 -4.04
N LEU A 258 6.24 12.81 -3.03
CA LEU A 258 5.61 12.50 -1.74
C LEU A 258 5.19 13.76 -0.97
N ALA A 259 6.06 14.76 -0.87
CA ALA A 259 5.72 15.99 -0.16
C ALA A 259 4.57 16.73 -0.86
N GLU A 260 4.59 16.82 -2.19
CA GLU A 260 3.52 17.46 -2.96
C GLU A 260 2.20 16.69 -2.88
N ALA A 261 2.25 15.36 -2.85
CA ALA A 261 1.07 14.52 -2.72
C ALA A 261 0.40 14.62 -1.34
N VAL A 262 1.20 14.63 -0.26
CA VAL A 262 0.71 14.59 1.12
C VAL A 262 0.43 16.00 1.65
N LEU A 263 1.39 16.91 1.54
CA LEU A 263 1.29 18.28 2.09
C LEU A 263 0.56 19.21 1.14
N GLY A 264 0.88 19.12 -0.15
CA GLY A 264 0.38 20.02 -1.17
C GLY A 264 0.88 21.45 -0.97
N TRP A 265 0.21 22.21 -0.10
CA TRP A 265 0.59 23.57 0.24
C TRP A 265 1.98 23.64 0.88
N GLY A 266 2.86 24.48 0.36
CA GLY A 266 4.19 24.67 0.96
C GLY A 266 5.11 23.44 0.93
N ALA A 267 4.74 22.36 0.23
CA ALA A 267 5.51 21.11 0.15
C ALA A 267 6.98 21.34 -0.24
N ARG A 268 7.23 22.12 -1.30
CA ARG A 268 8.58 22.44 -1.75
C ARG A 268 9.36 23.25 -0.72
N ARG A 269 8.73 24.27 -0.12
CA ARG A 269 9.33 25.07 0.95
C ARG A 269 9.69 24.19 2.15
N TYR A 270 8.87 23.21 2.49
CA TYR A 270 9.14 22.25 3.56
C TYR A 270 10.35 21.37 3.25
N LEU A 271 10.39 20.79 2.05
CA LEU A 271 11.54 20.00 1.57
C LEU A 271 12.85 20.78 1.58
N ASP A 272 12.82 22.04 1.16
CA ASP A 272 14.02 22.89 1.11
C ASP A 272 14.58 23.19 2.53
N THR A 273 13.78 23.00 3.59
CA THR A 273 14.29 23.11 4.98
C THR A 273 15.00 21.86 5.50
N ARG A 274 14.98 20.74 4.76
CA ARG A 274 15.49 19.46 5.27
C ARG A 274 17.02 19.40 5.19
N PRO A 275 17.73 19.17 6.32
CA PRO A 275 19.19 19.24 6.37
C PRO A 275 19.90 18.31 5.38
N GLY A 276 19.40 17.07 5.22
CA GLY A 276 19.97 16.09 4.30
C GLY A 276 19.85 16.45 2.81
N ARG A 277 19.08 17.50 2.47
CA ARG A 277 18.91 17.99 1.09
C ARG A 277 19.69 19.26 0.80
N ALA A 278 20.18 19.96 1.82
CA ALA A 278 20.92 21.22 1.68
C ALA A 278 22.38 21.04 1.20
N GLN A 279 22.87 19.79 1.08
CA GLN A 279 24.25 19.47 0.68
C GLN A 279 24.44 19.18 -0.82
N GLY A 280 23.39 19.30 -1.65
CA GLY A 280 23.56 19.33 -3.11
C GLY A 280 24.13 20.68 -3.56
N PRO A 281 24.98 20.74 -4.61
CA PRO A 281 25.47 22.02 -5.11
C PRO A 281 24.26 22.87 -5.52
N VAL A 282 23.97 23.92 -4.74
CA VAL A 282 23.00 24.94 -5.13
C VAL A 282 23.68 25.73 -6.23
N GLN A 283 23.58 25.22 -7.46
CA GLN A 283 23.93 25.97 -8.65
C GLN A 283 22.85 27.04 -8.80
N ARG A 284 23.02 28.14 -8.07
CA ARG A 284 22.34 29.41 -8.32
C ARG A 284 22.82 29.89 -9.68
N GLY A 285 22.17 29.39 -10.74
CA GLY A 285 22.37 29.84 -12.10
C GLY A 285 21.86 31.28 -12.25
N ARG A 286 22.73 32.25 -11.97
CA ARG A 286 22.78 33.47 -12.76
C ARG A 286 23.33 33.08 -14.14
N GLY A 287 22.68 33.56 -15.19
CA GLY A 287 22.85 33.07 -16.55
C GLY A 287 24.31 33.05 -17.04
N ALA A 288 24.67 31.94 -17.69
CA ALA A 288 25.69 31.88 -18.73
C ALA A 288 25.47 30.61 -19.54
N HIS A 289 25.18 30.77 -20.83
CA HIS A 289 25.19 29.70 -21.81
C HIS A 289 26.59 29.07 -21.85
N ARG A 290 26.69 27.75 -21.63
CA ARG A 290 27.75 26.90 -22.18
C ARG A 290 27.27 25.45 -22.25
N HIS A 291 27.42 24.88 -23.44
CA HIS A 291 26.97 23.55 -23.81
C HIS A 291 27.71 22.46 -23.02
N GLY A 292 26.95 21.63 -22.30
CA GLY A 292 27.39 20.35 -21.76
C GLY A 292 26.32 19.30 -22.09
N ALA A 293 26.73 18.22 -22.74
CA ALA A 293 25.87 17.21 -23.37
C ALA A 293 24.84 16.56 -22.41
N PRO A 294 23.59 16.30 -22.84
CA PRO A 294 22.60 15.64 -22.00
C PRO A 294 22.63 14.11 -22.17
N ARG A 295 22.74 13.39 -21.05
CA ARG A 295 22.18 12.03 -20.96
C ARG A 295 20.66 12.12 -21.16
N ARG A 296 20.16 11.30 -22.09
CA ARG A 296 18.81 11.34 -22.68
C ARG A 296 17.70 11.37 -21.61
N ARG A 297 16.96 12.48 -21.53
CA ARG A 297 15.64 12.54 -20.91
C ARG A 297 14.59 12.06 -21.91
N LEU A 298 13.84 11.01 -21.58
CA LEU A 298 12.88 10.34 -22.46
C LEU A 298 11.59 11.15 -22.76
N LEU A 299 11.42 12.35 -22.19
CA LEU A 299 10.23 13.19 -22.40
C LEU A 299 10.51 14.57 -23.02
N ALA A 300 11.73 14.83 -23.51
CA ALA A 300 12.11 16.14 -24.06
C ALA A 300 11.75 16.35 -25.55
N ARG A 301 10.94 15.48 -26.19
CA ARG A 301 10.58 15.61 -27.61
C ARG A 301 9.12 15.28 -27.92
N LEU A 302 8.19 15.96 -27.26
CA LEU A 302 6.83 16.12 -27.78
C LEU A 302 6.71 17.55 -28.33
N PRO A 303 6.58 17.75 -29.65
CA PRO A 303 6.26 19.07 -30.20
C PRO A 303 4.83 19.43 -29.82
N VAL A 304 4.65 20.58 -29.16
CA VAL A 304 3.33 21.17 -28.91
C VAL A 304 2.90 21.92 -30.18
N PRO A 305 1.79 21.57 -30.85
CA PRO A 305 1.24 22.41 -31.89
C PRO A 305 0.51 23.58 -31.21
N VAL A 306 1.16 24.74 -31.14
CA VAL A 306 0.51 25.99 -30.75
C VAL A 306 -0.34 26.46 -31.94
N ARG A 307 -1.65 26.25 -31.86
CA ARG A 307 -2.62 26.89 -32.75
C ARG A 307 -2.80 28.34 -32.29
N GLY A 308 -2.04 29.26 -32.87
CA GLY A 308 -2.20 30.69 -32.68
C GLY A 308 -3.41 31.22 -33.44
N LEU A 309 -4.29 31.96 -32.76
CA LEU A 309 -5.30 32.82 -33.36
C LEU A 309 -4.64 34.15 -33.80
N PRO A 310 -5.01 34.75 -34.94
CA PRO A 310 -4.32 35.92 -35.47
C PRO A 310 -4.86 37.21 -34.81
N ALA A 311 -3.97 38.08 -34.37
CA ALA A 311 -4.31 39.45 -33.98
C ALA A 311 -3.38 40.45 -34.70
N GLY A 312 -3.97 41.21 -35.62
CA GLY A 312 -3.70 42.63 -35.86
C GLY A 312 -2.28 43.10 -36.20
N ALA A 313 -2.02 43.18 -37.51
CA ALA A 313 -1.24 44.19 -38.24
C ALA A 313 -0.28 45.15 -37.50
N ARG A 314 0.97 45.21 -38.00
CA ARG A 314 1.63 46.46 -38.47
C ARG A 314 2.82 46.10 -39.37
N SER A 315 2.76 46.58 -40.61
CA SER A 315 3.69 46.34 -41.71
C SER A 315 4.95 47.19 -41.62
N ARG A 316 6.11 46.62 -41.98
CA ARG A 316 7.14 47.31 -42.79
C ARG A 316 7.72 46.29 -43.78
N SER A 317 7.54 46.59 -45.06
CA SER A 317 8.00 45.82 -46.20
C SER A 317 9.51 45.90 -46.37
N LEU A 318 10.13 44.81 -46.83
CA LEU A 318 11.13 44.85 -47.90
C LEU A 318 10.97 43.63 -48.80
N LEU A 319 10.83 43.91 -50.10
CA LEU A 319 10.72 42.99 -51.23
C LEU A 319 12.09 42.41 -51.62
N THR A 320 12.06 41.21 -52.22
CA THR A 320 12.86 40.65 -53.37
C THR A 320 13.03 39.14 -53.11
N GLY A 321 12.75 38.17 -53.98
CA GLY A 321 12.19 38.08 -55.32
C GLY A 321 12.17 36.60 -55.76
N VAL A 322 11.02 36.15 -56.27
CA VAL A 322 10.79 35.30 -57.46
C VAL A 322 11.76 34.16 -57.83
N GLY A 323 11.19 32.95 -58.04
CA GLY A 323 11.76 31.86 -58.83
C GLY A 323 10.78 30.69 -58.98
N ILE A 324 10.12 30.61 -60.14
CA ILE A 324 9.06 29.66 -60.56
C ILE A 324 9.68 28.40 -61.20
N ALA A 325 9.02 27.23 -61.07
CA ALA A 325 8.68 26.24 -62.14
C ALA A 325 8.51 24.82 -61.53
N SER A 326 7.32 24.19 -61.45
CA SER A 326 6.60 23.39 -62.49
C SER A 326 7.47 22.32 -63.17
N ALA A 327 7.08 21.11 -63.52
CA ALA A 327 5.94 20.19 -63.35
C ALA A 327 6.41 18.86 -64.00
N GLY A 328 5.80 17.71 -63.70
CA GLY A 328 6.12 16.47 -64.42
C GLY A 328 5.21 15.31 -64.04
N LEU A 329 4.26 15.00 -64.92
CA LEU A 329 3.21 13.99 -64.83
C LEU A 329 3.65 12.59 -65.35
N ILE A 330 3.09 11.54 -64.72
CA ILE A 330 2.40 10.34 -65.27
C ILE A 330 3.14 9.27 -66.12
N ALA A 331 2.81 8.00 -65.77
CA ALA A 331 2.54 6.76 -66.57
C ALA A 331 3.45 5.61 -66.13
N ILE A 332 3.02 4.52 -65.45
CA ILE A 332 2.07 3.41 -65.76
C ILE A 332 2.32 2.74 -67.13
N LEU A 333 2.79 1.48 -67.13
CA LEU A 333 2.06 0.25 -67.54
C LEU A 333 3.00 -0.98 -67.67
N LEU A 334 2.55 -2.10 -67.08
CA LEU A 334 2.45 -3.51 -67.57
C LEU A 334 3.61 -4.13 -68.39
N ALA A 335 3.84 -5.44 -68.45
CA ALA A 335 3.55 -6.64 -67.66
C ALA A 335 4.14 -7.83 -68.46
N ALA A 336 4.37 -8.94 -67.74
CA ALA A 336 4.31 -10.34 -68.19
C ALA A 336 5.49 -11.00 -68.91
N GLY A 337 5.88 -12.12 -68.30
CA GLY A 337 6.07 -13.42 -68.96
C GLY A 337 7.50 -13.89 -69.04
N LEU A 338 7.85 -15.15 -68.85
CA LEU A 338 7.16 -16.41 -68.56
C LEU A 338 8.28 -17.40 -68.19
N LEU A 339 7.99 -18.39 -67.34
CA LEU A 339 8.30 -19.82 -67.57
C LEU A 339 7.69 -20.65 -66.43
N SER A 340 6.81 -21.56 -66.84
CA SER A 340 6.05 -22.60 -66.14
C SER A 340 6.94 -23.75 -65.62
N ASP A 341 6.53 -24.85 -64.99
CA ASP A 341 5.28 -25.61 -64.75
C ASP A 341 5.53 -26.47 -63.47
N ASP A 342 4.53 -26.71 -62.61
CA ASP A 342 3.72 -27.96 -62.41
C ASP A 342 4.57 -29.20 -61.98
N ASP A 343 4.29 -29.90 -60.88
CA ASP A 343 3.14 -30.79 -60.69
C ASP A 343 2.65 -30.87 -59.22
N GLY A 344 1.34 -31.08 -59.06
CA GLY A 344 0.69 -31.38 -57.79
C GLY A 344 0.70 -32.86 -57.39
N VAL A 345 0.20 -33.13 -56.17
CA VAL A 345 -0.70 -34.24 -55.78
C VAL A 345 -0.87 -34.22 -54.25
N ALA A 346 -2.13 -34.15 -53.81
CA ALA A 346 -2.63 -34.72 -52.54
C ALA A 346 -3.52 -35.93 -52.94
N PRO A 347 -3.86 -36.94 -52.08
CA PRO A 347 -4.68 -36.69 -50.88
C PRO A 347 -4.65 -37.78 -49.75
N ALA A 348 -5.53 -37.55 -48.76
CA ALA A 348 -6.42 -38.52 -48.09
C ALA A 348 -6.00 -39.23 -46.78
N ALA A 349 -6.99 -39.26 -45.90
CA ALA A 349 -7.08 -39.93 -44.60
C ALA A 349 -7.55 -41.39 -44.72
N SER A 350 -7.23 -42.23 -43.72
CA SER A 350 -8.15 -43.25 -43.16
C SER A 350 -7.60 -43.87 -41.88
N ALA A 351 -8.52 -44.19 -40.98
CA ALA A 351 -8.36 -44.94 -39.75
C ALA A 351 -8.46 -46.46 -39.98
N THR A 352 -7.85 -47.30 -39.13
CA THR A 352 -8.50 -48.28 -38.22
C THR A 352 -7.58 -49.43 -37.75
N VAL A 353 -7.62 -49.65 -36.42
CA VAL A 353 -7.67 -50.92 -35.64
C VAL A 353 -6.48 -51.91 -35.60
N GLY A 354 -5.97 -52.11 -34.36
CA GLY A 354 -5.92 -53.44 -33.71
C GLY A 354 -4.55 -54.11 -33.52
N GLY A 355 -4.08 -54.23 -32.27
CA GLY A 355 -2.95 -55.09 -31.91
C GLY A 355 -2.52 -55.00 -30.45
N THR A 356 -2.99 -55.95 -29.64
CA THR A 356 -2.68 -56.18 -28.22
C THR A 356 -1.20 -56.48 -27.93
N GLY A 357 -0.65 -55.89 -26.88
CA GLY A 357 0.67 -56.24 -26.33
C GLY A 357 0.93 -55.56 -24.98
N THR A 358 0.94 -56.37 -23.93
CA THR A 358 1.12 -56.06 -22.51
C THR A 358 2.32 -55.18 -22.17
N ALA A 359 2.11 -54.05 -21.48
CA ALA A 359 3.16 -53.30 -20.78
C ALA A 359 2.60 -52.52 -19.58
N LEU A 360 3.41 -52.47 -18.51
CA LEU A 360 3.19 -52.03 -17.12
C LEU A 360 2.29 -50.79 -16.89
N PRO A 361 1.67 -50.65 -15.69
CA PRO A 361 1.01 -49.39 -15.31
C PRO A 361 2.05 -48.27 -15.19
N PRO A 362 1.79 -47.06 -15.70
CA PRO A 362 2.68 -45.93 -15.47
C PRO A 362 2.62 -45.56 -13.98
N ALA A 363 3.80 -45.41 -13.38
CA ALA A 363 3.96 -44.85 -12.05
C ALA A 363 3.25 -43.49 -11.97
N VAL A 364 2.34 -43.36 -11.02
CA VAL A 364 1.74 -42.08 -10.63
C VAL A 364 2.89 -41.19 -10.14
N SER A 365 3.31 -40.26 -10.98
CA SER A 365 4.25 -39.22 -10.58
C SER A 365 3.48 -38.21 -9.73
N SER A 366 3.64 -38.28 -8.42
CA SER A 366 3.23 -37.23 -7.50
C SER A 366 3.99 -35.95 -7.86
N PRO A 367 3.29 -34.81 -8.13
CA PRO A 367 3.96 -33.54 -8.30
C PRO A 367 4.57 -33.07 -6.96
N PRO A 368 5.66 -32.27 -6.99
CA PRO A 368 6.25 -31.69 -5.77
C PRO A 368 5.22 -30.80 -5.04
N PRO A 369 5.33 -30.63 -3.71
CA PRO A 369 4.40 -29.81 -2.96
C PRO A 369 4.63 -28.35 -3.36
N GLY A 370 3.72 -27.78 -4.14
CA GLY A 370 3.82 -26.38 -4.53
C GLY A 370 3.22 -26.05 -5.89
N THR A 371 1.96 -26.41 -6.15
CA THR A 371 1.06 -25.66 -7.05
C THR A 371 -0.36 -26.08 -6.71
N ALA A 372 -1.12 -25.22 -6.03
CA ALA A 372 -2.54 -25.46 -5.78
C ALA A 372 -3.34 -25.23 -7.07
N GLY A 373 -3.52 -26.29 -7.86
CA GLY A 373 -4.63 -26.38 -8.80
C GLY A 373 -5.89 -26.75 -8.01
N LEU A 374 -6.89 -25.86 -7.98
CA LEU A 374 -8.16 -26.11 -7.30
C LEU A 374 -8.99 -27.16 -8.06
N PRO A 375 -9.55 -28.20 -7.40
CA PRO A 375 -10.56 -29.06 -8.00
C PRO A 375 -11.87 -28.30 -8.28
N ASP A 376 -12.59 -28.72 -9.32
CA ASP A 376 -13.71 -27.98 -9.94
C ASP A 376 -15.04 -28.02 -9.14
N VAL A 377 -15.02 -28.51 -7.89
CA VAL A 377 -16.17 -28.50 -6.96
C VAL A 377 -15.67 -28.07 -5.57
N PRO A 378 -16.24 -27.03 -4.93
CA PRO A 378 -15.89 -26.68 -3.56
C PRO A 378 -16.19 -27.85 -2.63
N ARG A 379 -15.15 -28.49 -2.10
CA ARG A 379 -15.30 -29.50 -1.04
C ARG A 379 -15.31 -28.79 0.31
N PRO A 380 -16.17 -29.22 1.26
CA PRO A 380 -16.10 -28.70 2.62
C PRO A 380 -14.71 -28.95 3.23
N THR A 381 -14.16 -27.92 3.87
CA THR A 381 -12.87 -27.95 4.57
C THR A 381 -13.03 -27.34 5.96
N ARG A 382 -12.10 -27.61 6.86
CA ARG A 382 -12.07 -26.91 8.15
C ARG A 382 -11.16 -25.70 8.04
N LEU A 383 -11.56 -24.62 8.69
CA LEU A 383 -10.75 -23.42 8.83
C LEU A 383 -10.12 -23.41 10.23
N ARG A 384 -8.83 -23.73 10.32
CA ARG A 384 -8.06 -23.70 11.57
C ARG A 384 -7.33 -22.37 11.71
N ASN A 385 -7.52 -21.68 12.81
CA ASN A 385 -6.79 -20.47 13.15
C ASN A 385 -5.31 -20.81 13.40
N ALA A 386 -4.38 -20.09 12.76
CA ALA A 386 -2.96 -20.44 12.80
C ALA A 386 -2.29 -20.18 14.16
N ASP A 387 -2.78 -19.18 14.92
CA ASP A 387 -2.27 -18.85 16.26
C ASP A 387 -2.83 -19.79 17.33
N ALA A 388 -4.16 -19.99 17.33
CA ALA A 388 -4.83 -20.80 18.34
C ALA A 388 -4.73 -22.32 18.09
N GLY A 389 -4.52 -22.74 16.83
CA GLY A 389 -4.62 -24.15 16.43
C GLY A 389 -6.04 -24.73 16.54
N LEU A 390 -7.05 -23.88 16.79
CA LEU A 390 -8.46 -24.24 16.93
C LEU A 390 -9.24 -23.96 15.64
N CYS A 391 -10.34 -24.68 15.44
CA CYS A 391 -11.16 -24.60 14.24
C CYS A 391 -12.36 -23.65 14.42
N LEU A 392 -12.73 -22.98 13.32
CA LEU A 392 -13.95 -22.19 13.21
C LEU A 392 -15.19 -23.09 13.33
N GLU A 393 -16.02 -22.84 14.32
CA GLU A 393 -17.22 -23.60 14.64
C GLU A 393 -18.46 -22.70 14.74
N ILE A 394 -19.61 -23.24 14.35
CA ILE A 394 -20.94 -22.67 14.62
C ILE A 394 -21.35 -23.02 16.05
N ARG A 395 -21.70 -22.01 16.86
CA ARG A 395 -22.12 -22.24 18.25
C ARG A 395 -23.57 -22.70 18.31
N GLY A 396 -23.78 -23.88 18.87
CA GLY A 396 -25.10 -24.46 19.06
C GLY A 396 -25.75 -24.84 17.72
N GLU A 397 -27.07 -24.68 17.64
CA GLU A 397 -27.81 -25.07 16.43
C GLU A 397 -27.52 -24.13 15.24
N PRO A 398 -27.26 -24.68 14.04
CA PRO A 398 -27.02 -23.89 12.83
C PRO A 398 -28.31 -23.21 12.36
N LYS A 399 -28.46 -21.95 12.75
CA LYS A 399 -29.57 -21.08 12.35
C LYS A 399 -29.08 -19.66 12.10
N ARG A 400 -29.89 -18.86 11.40
CA ARG A 400 -29.59 -17.44 11.19
C ARG A 400 -29.43 -16.75 12.55
N GLY A 401 -28.35 -16.00 12.71
CA GLY A 401 -27.97 -15.34 13.96
C GLY A 401 -27.13 -16.18 14.91
N ALA A 402 -26.88 -17.46 14.60
CA ALA A 402 -25.98 -18.28 15.41
C ALA A 402 -24.56 -17.69 15.38
N GLY A 403 -23.95 -17.51 16.54
CA GLY A 403 -22.58 -17.01 16.66
C GLY A 403 -21.57 -18.05 16.16
N THR A 404 -20.37 -17.58 15.83
CA THR A 404 -19.24 -18.45 15.51
C THR A 404 -18.11 -18.29 16.51
N GLY A 405 -17.34 -19.35 16.72
CA GLY A 405 -16.26 -19.36 17.70
C GLY A 405 -15.13 -20.31 17.37
N LEU A 406 -14.07 -20.27 18.17
CA LEU A 406 -13.00 -21.26 18.14
C LEU A 406 -13.37 -22.50 18.94
N ALA A 407 -13.12 -23.69 18.39
CA ALA A 407 -13.32 -24.95 19.09
C ALA A 407 -12.25 -25.98 18.72
N ALA A 408 -12.14 -27.04 19.52
CA ALA A 408 -11.27 -28.16 19.19
C ALA A 408 -11.65 -28.74 17.82
N CYS A 409 -10.67 -28.90 16.94
CA CYS A 409 -10.92 -29.36 15.58
C CYS A 409 -11.51 -30.78 15.56
N SER A 410 -12.71 -30.91 15.00
CA SER A 410 -13.47 -32.16 14.88
C SER A 410 -13.94 -32.38 13.44
N ALA A 411 -14.56 -33.52 13.13
CA ALA A 411 -15.15 -33.76 11.81
C ALA A 411 -16.61 -33.26 11.72
N ASP A 412 -17.09 -32.50 12.70
CA ASP A 412 -18.47 -32.04 12.77
C ASP A 412 -18.83 -31.14 11.58
N ALA A 413 -20.06 -31.25 11.08
CA ALA A 413 -20.58 -30.39 10.02
C ALA A 413 -20.59 -28.91 10.44
N ALA A 414 -20.72 -28.63 11.75
CA ALA A 414 -20.63 -27.29 12.32
C ALA A 414 -19.25 -26.61 12.14
N GLN A 415 -18.20 -27.39 11.83
CA GLN A 415 -16.84 -26.90 11.58
C GLN A 415 -16.43 -26.97 10.09
N GLN A 416 -17.35 -27.39 9.22
CA GLN A 416 -17.08 -27.58 7.80
C GLN A 416 -17.62 -26.42 6.98
N TRP A 417 -16.72 -25.83 6.17
CA TRP A 417 -16.95 -24.62 5.40
C TRP A 417 -16.57 -24.85 3.94
N SER A 418 -17.43 -24.41 3.02
CA SER A 418 -17.16 -24.43 1.59
C SER A 418 -16.90 -23.02 1.10
N TYR A 419 -15.69 -22.78 0.61
CA TYR A 419 -15.31 -21.51 -0.03
C TYR A 419 -15.55 -21.61 -1.54
N GLU A 420 -16.52 -20.84 -2.04
CA GLU A 420 -16.92 -20.86 -3.44
C GLU A 420 -16.06 -19.94 -4.32
N LYS A 421 -16.13 -20.12 -5.65
CA LYS A 421 -15.35 -19.33 -6.63
C LYS A 421 -15.66 -17.83 -6.56
N ASP A 422 -16.87 -17.47 -6.14
CA ASP A 422 -17.30 -16.08 -5.97
C ASP A 422 -16.93 -15.49 -4.59
N GLY A 423 -16.20 -16.24 -3.75
CA GLY A 423 -15.78 -15.83 -2.41
C GLY A 423 -16.80 -16.13 -1.31
N LEU A 424 -17.94 -16.75 -1.63
CA LEU A 424 -18.97 -17.08 -0.64
C LEU A 424 -18.45 -18.17 0.30
N LEU A 425 -18.57 -17.95 1.61
CA LEU A 425 -18.19 -18.94 2.62
C LEU A 425 -19.44 -19.58 3.23
N ARG A 426 -19.79 -20.77 2.72
CA ARG A 426 -21.03 -21.50 3.04
C ARG A 426 -20.80 -22.55 4.12
N SER A 427 -21.74 -22.68 5.05
CA SER A 427 -21.75 -23.77 6.03
C SER A 427 -22.11 -25.11 5.39
N ALA A 428 -21.43 -26.18 5.77
CA ALA A 428 -21.85 -27.54 5.41
C ALA A 428 -23.00 -28.07 6.28
N ALA A 429 -23.20 -27.51 7.48
CA ALA A 429 -24.30 -27.88 8.37
C ALA A 429 -25.66 -27.42 7.84
N ASP A 430 -25.70 -26.28 7.14
CA ASP A 430 -26.88 -25.79 6.41
C ASP A 430 -26.42 -24.99 5.19
N THR A 431 -26.73 -25.49 4.00
CA THR A 431 -26.31 -24.86 2.74
C THR A 431 -27.01 -23.53 2.46
N GLY A 432 -28.09 -23.19 3.17
CA GLY A 432 -28.73 -21.88 3.13
C GLY A 432 -28.02 -20.81 3.97
N LEU A 433 -27.05 -21.20 4.80
CA LEU A 433 -26.34 -20.32 5.72
C LEU A 433 -24.89 -20.07 5.31
N CYS A 434 -24.47 -18.82 5.46
CA CYS A 434 -23.15 -18.33 5.10
C CYS A 434 -22.55 -17.52 6.26
N LEU A 435 -21.23 -17.47 6.31
CA LEU A 435 -20.50 -16.70 7.33
C LEU A 435 -20.67 -15.20 7.07
N ASP A 436 -21.45 -14.51 7.90
CA ASP A 436 -21.80 -13.11 7.76
C ASP A 436 -20.95 -12.25 8.71
N SER A 437 -20.17 -11.35 8.12
CA SER A 437 -19.21 -10.51 8.83
C SER A 437 -19.73 -9.13 9.22
N ARG A 438 -20.97 -8.80 8.83
CA ARG A 438 -21.51 -7.43 9.00
C ARG A 438 -22.85 -7.38 9.72
N ALA A 439 -23.56 -8.50 9.82
CA ALA A 439 -24.88 -8.55 10.44
C ALA A 439 -24.91 -8.12 11.91
N ASP A 440 -23.82 -8.27 12.67
CA ASP A 440 -23.77 -7.90 14.09
C ASP A 440 -22.51 -7.11 14.48
N ALA A 441 -22.45 -5.84 14.07
CA ALA A 441 -21.44 -4.85 14.52
C ALA A 441 -19.96 -5.33 14.47
N GLY A 442 -19.63 -6.27 13.56
CA GLY A 442 -18.29 -6.84 13.40
C GLY A 442 -18.05 -8.17 14.12
N VAL A 443 -19.02 -8.68 14.88
CA VAL A 443 -19.09 -10.09 15.32
C VAL A 443 -19.60 -10.94 14.16
N VAL A 444 -18.93 -12.05 13.91
CA VAL A 444 -19.22 -12.92 12.78
C VAL A 444 -20.20 -14.01 13.19
N ILE A 445 -21.31 -14.07 12.48
CA ILE A 445 -22.45 -14.94 12.77
C ILE A 445 -22.87 -15.68 11.49
N LEU A 446 -23.81 -16.63 11.60
CA LEU A 446 -24.47 -17.19 10.44
C LEU A 446 -25.57 -16.26 9.91
N GLY A 447 -25.42 -15.82 8.66
CA GLY A 447 -26.45 -15.13 7.89
C GLY A 447 -27.03 -16.05 6.83
N SER A 448 -28.19 -15.69 6.27
CA SER A 448 -28.66 -16.35 5.04
C SER A 448 -27.65 -16.09 3.92
N CYS A 449 -27.39 -17.04 3.03
CA CYS A 449 -26.55 -16.75 1.87
C CYS A 449 -27.19 -15.69 0.95
N ALA A 450 -26.38 -14.94 0.23
CA ALA A 450 -26.83 -13.85 -0.64
C ALA A 450 -26.23 -14.01 -2.04
N GLY A 451 -27.06 -13.84 -3.09
CA GLY A 451 -26.56 -13.83 -4.47
C GLY A 451 -25.69 -12.61 -4.76
N GLU A 452 -24.87 -12.66 -5.81
CA GLU A 452 -23.87 -11.62 -6.16
C GLU A 452 -24.43 -10.21 -6.32
N ARG A 453 -25.71 -10.08 -6.71
CA ARG A 453 -26.38 -8.78 -6.92
C ARG A 453 -27.22 -8.31 -5.74
N ALA A 454 -27.26 -9.08 -4.65
CA ALA A 454 -28.01 -8.68 -3.47
C ALA A 454 -27.29 -7.51 -2.75
N PRO A 455 -28.01 -6.57 -2.11
CA PRO A 455 -27.39 -5.46 -1.38
C PRO A 455 -26.37 -5.88 -0.30
N ARG A 456 -26.53 -7.09 0.25
CA ARG A 456 -25.67 -7.71 1.26
C ARG A 456 -24.73 -8.79 0.69
N ALA A 457 -24.47 -8.75 -0.62
CA ALA A 457 -23.63 -9.75 -1.28
C ALA A 457 -22.22 -9.79 -0.69
N ASP A 458 -21.67 -8.63 -0.34
CA ASP A 458 -20.30 -8.51 0.17
C ASP A 458 -20.19 -8.90 1.65
N ASP A 459 -21.29 -8.92 2.40
CA ASP A 459 -21.31 -9.22 3.85
C ASP A 459 -20.95 -10.69 4.14
N VAL A 460 -21.22 -11.57 3.17
CA VAL A 460 -21.02 -13.04 3.24
C VAL A 460 -19.90 -13.55 2.31
N ARG A 461 -19.16 -12.64 1.67
CA ARG A 461 -18.09 -12.98 0.73
C ARG A 461 -16.74 -12.48 1.21
N TYR A 462 -15.73 -13.32 1.00
CA TYR A 462 -14.37 -13.07 1.42
C TYR A 462 -13.42 -13.24 0.25
N ASP A 463 -12.35 -12.45 0.25
CA ASP A 463 -11.18 -12.71 -0.57
C ASP A 463 -10.15 -13.45 0.27
N LEU A 464 -9.88 -14.71 -0.09
CA LEU A 464 -8.85 -15.53 0.53
C LEU A 464 -7.47 -15.17 -0.05
N THR A 465 -6.58 -14.69 0.81
CA THR A 465 -5.20 -14.34 0.42
C THR A 465 -4.29 -15.56 0.39
N VAL A 466 -3.15 -15.46 -0.30
CA VAL A 466 -2.09 -16.49 -0.31
C VAL A 466 -1.50 -16.80 1.09
N ARG A 467 -1.77 -15.93 2.07
CA ARG A 467 -1.31 -16.05 3.46
C ARG A 467 -2.35 -16.72 4.38
N GLY A 468 -3.51 -17.09 3.85
CA GLY A 468 -4.62 -17.67 4.62
C GLY A 468 -5.53 -16.64 5.29
N GLU A 469 -5.39 -15.35 5.00
CA GLU A 469 -6.30 -14.32 5.55
C GLU A 469 -7.61 -14.30 4.75
N LEU A 470 -8.76 -14.26 5.45
CA LEU A 470 -10.09 -14.09 4.88
C LEU A 470 -10.53 -12.63 5.03
N LEU A 471 -10.54 -11.88 3.92
CA LEU A 471 -10.85 -10.44 3.91
C LEU A 471 -12.31 -10.23 3.47
N PRO A 472 -13.20 -9.64 4.29
CA PRO A 472 -14.56 -9.38 3.85
C PRO A 472 -14.58 -8.39 2.69
N ARG A 473 -15.37 -8.66 1.65
CA ARG A 473 -15.37 -7.83 0.43
C ARG A 473 -15.90 -6.42 0.63
N TRP A 474 -16.69 -6.19 1.68
CA TRP A 474 -17.20 -4.86 1.98
C TRP A 474 -16.15 -3.92 2.59
N ASP A 475 -15.04 -4.45 3.13
CA ASP A 475 -13.88 -3.67 3.57
C ASP A 475 -12.60 -4.54 3.65
N GLU A 476 -11.77 -4.48 2.60
CA GLU A 476 -10.51 -5.24 2.48
C GLU A 476 -9.43 -4.88 3.53
N ARG A 477 -9.65 -3.82 4.33
CA ARG A 477 -8.76 -3.42 5.44
C ARG A 477 -9.04 -4.23 6.71
N LEU A 478 -10.11 -5.00 6.73
CA LEU A 478 -10.46 -5.90 7.81
C LEU A 478 -10.07 -7.34 7.47
N ALA A 479 -9.89 -8.17 8.48
CA ALA A 479 -9.67 -9.60 8.34
C ALA A 479 -10.44 -10.37 9.41
N LEU A 480 -10.90 -11.56 9.04
CA LEU A 480 -11.52 -12.50 9.96
C LEU A 480 -10.51 -12.96 11.02
N ALA A 481 -10.84 -12.81 12.30
CA ALA A 481 -9.94 -13.07 13.42
C ALA A 481 -10.71 -13.61 14.63
N ALA A 482 -10.02 -14.34 15.51
CA ALA A 482 -10.56 -14.64 16.83
C ALA A 482 -10.32 -13.46 17.81
N THR A 483 -11.17 -13.32 18.82
CA THR A 483 -10.98 -12.31 19.88
C THR A 483 -9.77 -12.62 20.75
N THR A 484 -9.61 -13.89 21.15
CA THR A 484 -8.45 -14.49 21.84
C THR A 484 -8.08 -15.84 21.21
N ALA A 485 -6.99 -16.47 21.67
CA ALA A 485 -6.57 -17.80 21.23
C ALA A 485 -7.26 -18.95 21.98
N ASP A 486 -8.22 -18.65 22.85
CA ASP A 486 -8.87 -19.63 23.72
C ASP A 486 -10.03 -20.35 23.03
N ALA A 487 -10.35 -21.56 23.49
CA ALA A 487 -11.56 -22.25 23.09
C ALA A 487 -12.79 -21.44 23.52
N GLY A 488 -13.75 -21.32 22.61
CA GLY A 488 -14.93 -20.48 22.80
C GLY A 488 -14.70 -19.00 22.52
N ALA A 489 -13.53 -18.56 22.03
CA ALA A 489 -13.35 -17.17 21.59
C ALA A 489 -14.31 -16.82 20.45
N ASP A 490 -14.83 -15.59 20.44
CA ASP A 490 -15.69 -15.09 19.36
C ASP A 490 -14.87 -14.85 18.09
N ILE A 491 -15.52 -15.04 16.95
CA ILE A 491 -14.96 -14.65 15.66
C ILE A 491 -15.50 -13.28 15.29
N VAL A 492 -14.58 -12.40 14.92
CA VAL A 492 -14.84 -10.99 14.63
C VAL A 492 -14.08 -10.58 13.37
N VAL A 493 -14.46 -9.44 12.80
CA VAL A 493 -13.63 -8.74 11.82
C VAL A 493 -12.81 -7.66 12.53
N LYS A 494 -11.48 -7.78 12.47
CA LYS A 494 -10.53 -6.82 13.06
C LYS A 494 -9.77 -6.09 11.96
N VAL A 495 -9.19 -4.93 12.29
CA VAL A 495 -8.24 -4.25 11.40
C VAL A 495 -7.11 -5.23 11.06
N ARG A 496 -6.81 -5.35 9.77
CA ARG A 496 -5.84 -6.31 9.26
C ARG A 496 -4.42 -5.97 9.74
N ASP A 497 -3.88 -6.80 10.61
CA ASP A 497 -2.53 -6.69 11.18
C ASP A 497 -1.57 -7.77 10.64
N ARG A 498 -2.10 -8.77 9.91
CA ARG A 498 -1.37 -9.91 9.35
C ARG A 498 -0.73 -10.83 10.39
N SER A 499 -1.20 -10.77 11.63
CA SER A 499 -0.84 -11.71 12.69
C SER A 499 -1.35 -13.13 12.38
N ASP A 500 -0.80 -14.12 13.06
CA ASP A 500 -1.24 -15.51 12.89
C ASP A 500 -2.67 -15.73 13.40
N GLY A 501 -3.16 -14.87 14.31
CA GLY A 501 -4.55 -14.85 14.75
C GLY A 501 -5.56 -14.43 13.67
N GLN A 502 -5.09 -13.87 12.55
CA GLN A 502 -5.89 -13.54 11.35
C GLN A 502 -5.69 -14.52 10.19
N ARG A 503 -4.87 -15.56 10.39
CA ARG A 503 -4.60 -16.57 9.35
C ARG A 503 -5.40 -17.82 9.61
N TRP A 504 -5.98 -18.35 8.54
CA TRP A 504 -6.79 -19.55 8.52
C TRP A 504 -6.17 -20.57 7.58
N VAL A 505 -5.88 -21.75 8.12
CA VAL A 505 -5.35 -22.89 7.38
C VAL A 505 -6.51 -23.83 7.07
N THR A 506 -6.64 -24.19 5.79
CA THR A 506 -7.63 -25.17 5.35
C THR A 506 -7.10 -26.58 5.56
N ASP A 507 -7.79 -27.38 6.37
CA ASP A 507 -7.53 -28.82 6.43
C ASP A 507 -8.55 -29.58 5.58
N PRO A 508 -8.12 -30.59 4.79
CA PRO A 508 -9.06 -31.54 4.22
C PRO A 508 -9.75 -32.29 5.35
N ALA A 509 -11.08 -32.44 5.26
CA ALA A 509 -11.86 -33.26 6.17
C ALA A 509 -11.54 -34.75 5.94
N GLY A 510 -10.40 -35.20 6.46
CA GLY A 510 -10.07 -36.62 6.61
C GLY A 510 -10.46 -37.11 8.02
N PRO A 511 -10.79 -38.41 8.18
CA PRO A 511 -11.02 -38.97 9.51
C PRO A 511 -9.77 -38.74 10.37
N ALA A 512 -9.99 -38.38 11.64
CA ALA A 512 -8.94 -38.09 12.60
C ALA A 512 -7.85 -39.16 12.54
N SER A 513 -6.60 -38.75 12.31
CA SER A 513 -5.46 -39.61 12.59
C SER A 513 -5.51 -39.94 14.07
N THR A 514 -5.85 -41.19 14.37
CA THR A 514 -5.79 -41.79 15.69
C THR A 514 -4.46 -41.40 16.33
N GLY A 515 -4.54 -40.82 17.53
CA GLY A 515 -3.37 -40.35 18.26
C GLY A 515 -2.29 -41.42 18.30
N SER A 516 -1.07 -41.06 17.89
CA SER A 516 0.12 -41.82 18.22
C SER A 516 0.26 -41.82 19.73
N ARG A 517 -0.19 -42.91 20.34
CA ARG A 517 0.27 -43.38 21.65
C ARG A 517 1.79 -43.49 21.57
N SER A 518 2.51 -42.54 22.15
CA SER A 518 3.92 -42.74 22.49
C SER A 518 3.96 -43.53 23.79
N SER A 519 3.95 -44.86 23.67
CA SER A 519 4.55 -45.74 24.65
C SER A 519 5.87 -46.23 24.05
N ALA A 520 6.96 -45.61 24.49
CA ALA A 520 8.29 -46.23 24.51
C ALA A 520 9.14 -45.48 25.54
N GLU A 521 8.93 -45.89 26.79
CA GLU A 521 9.86 -45.78 27.90
C GLU A 521 11.27 -46.17 27.44
N SER A 522 12.10 -45.19 27.07
CA SER A 522 13.54 -45.42 26.91
C SER A 522 14.19 -45.27 28.28
N ARG A 523 14.26 -46.40 29.00
CA ARG A 523 15.13 -46.61 30.15
C ARG A 523 16.54 -46.13 29.83
N ARG A 524 16.97 -45.03 30.45
CA ARG A 524 18.39 -44.73 30.63
C ARG A 524 18.92 -45.58 31.79
N PRO A 525 20.04 -46.30 31.64
CA PRO A 525 20.62 -47.07 32.73
C PRO A 525 21.29 -46.13 33.75
N ASP A 526 21.02 -46.41 35.03
CA ASP A 526 21.63 -45.77 36.18
C ASP A 526 23.16 -45.84 36.15
N THR A 527 23.80 -44.68 36.07
CA THR A 527 25.20 -44.51 36.48
C THR A 527 25.29 -44.53 38.00
N ARG A 528 25.66 -45.71 38.49
CA ARG A 528 26.13 -46.03 39.85
C ARG A 528 27.20 -45.01 40.30
N THR A 529 26.80 -44.09 41.17
CA THR A 529 27.75 -43.28 41.95
C THR A 529 28.29 -44.12 43.09
N VAL A 530 29.62 -44.21 43.12
CA VAL A 530 30.41 -44.89 44.14
C VAL A 530 30.23 -44.16 45.47
N ARG A 531 29.80 -44.90 46.49
CA ARG A 531 29.96 -44.55 47.90
C ARG A 531 31.45 -44.61 48.19
N ASP A 532 32.05 -43.48 48.56
CA ASP A 532 33.26 -43.51 49.37
C ASP A 532 32.96 -42.99 50.77
N THR A 533 33.72 -43.58 51.65
CA THR A 533 33.58 -43.75 53.10
C THR A 533 34.00 -42.50 53.89
N GLY A 534 33.59 -42.41 55.15
CA GLY A 534 34.35 -41.62 56.16
C GLY A 534 33.56 -40.67 57.05
N GLU A 535 32.99 -41.25 58.11
CA GLU A 535 33.04 -40.82 59.52
C GLU A 535 33.28 -39.35 59.96
N ASN A 536 32.38 -38.97 60.89
CA ASN A 536 32.59 -38.28 62.19
C ASN A 536 33.03 -36.81 62.24
N ALA A 537 32.10 -35.96 62.67
CA ALA A 537 32.11 -35.33 64.00
C ALA A 537 30.69 -34.90 64.41
#